data_AF-A0A6C0F219-F1
#
_entry.id   AF-A0A6C0F219-F1
#
_cell.length_a   1.000
_cell.length_b   1.000
_cell.length_c   1.000
_cell.angle_alpha   90.00
_cell.angle_beta   90.00
_cell.angle_gamma   90.00
#
_symmetry.space_group_name_H-M   'P 1'
#
loop_
_entity.id
_entity.type
_entity.pdbx_description
1 polymer ?
#
loop_
_entity_poly.entity_id
_entity_poly.type
_entity_poly.pdbx_seq_one_letter_code
_entity_poly.pdbx_strand_id
1 'polypeptide(L)'
;MEVIAKSLLAVGVNYGVHFVSARFYDAFCVPHTLQEIAQTLVTTASPICATAINVVHMTQSNYASVITITLAGGIVSLLKA
;
A
#
# COMPACT_ATOMS: atom_id res chain seq x y z
N MET A 1 -3.68 13.23 22.50
CA MET A 1 -3.99 11.81 22.22
C MET A 1 -4.79 11.61 20.93
N GLU A 2 -5.72 12.51 20.59
CA GLU A 2 -6.56 12.37 19.38
C GLU A 2 -5.79 12.24 18.06
N VAL A 3 -4.72 13.03 17.86
CA VAL A 3 -3.89 12.98 16.65
C VAL A 3 -3.21 11.62 16.47
N ILE A 4 -2.66 11.07 17.55
CA ILE A 4 -1.99 9.75 17.53
C ILE A 4 -3.01 8.65 17.23
N ALA A 5 -4.19 8.69 17.86
CA ALA A 5 -5.25 7.71 17.61
C ALA A 5 -5.75 7.75 16.15
N LYS A 6 -5.92 8.95 15.58
CA LYS A 6 -6.28 9.14 14.16
C LYS A 6 -5.18 8.64 13.23
N SER A 7 -3.91 8.90 13.53
CA SER A 7 -2.77 8.39 12.75
C SER A 7 -2.70 6.87 12.77
N LEU A 8 -2.87 6.24 13.94
CA LEU A 8 -2.87 4.78 14.06
C LEU A 8 -4.04 4.14 13.29
N LEU A 9 -5.24 4.72 13.39
CA LEU A 9 -6.38 4.27 12.61
C LEU A 9 -6.12 4.38 11.10
N ALA A 10 -5.57 5.51 10.64
CA ALA A 10 -5.23 5.71 9.23
C ALA A 10 -4.19 4.69 8.73
N VAL A 11 -3.15 4.42 9.53
CA VAL A 11 -2.14 3.38 9.26
C VAL A 11 -2.78 2.00 9.17
N GLY A 12 -3.69 1.67 10.09
CA GLY A 12 -4.38 0.38 10.12
C GLY A 12 -5.29 0.17 8.90
N VAL A 13 -6.10 1.18 8.55
CA VAL A 13 -6.95 1.12 7.35
C VAL A 13 -6.11 1.02 6.08
N ASN A 14 -5.05 1.82 5.98
CA ASN A 14 -4.12 1.76 4.85
C ASN A 14 -3.45 0.38 4.75
N TYR A 15 -3.15 -0.29 5.87
CA TYR A 15 -2.62 -1.66 5.89
C TYR A 15 -3.61 -2.67 5.36
N GLY A 16 -4.86 -2.57 5.79
CA GLY A 16 -5.92 -3.47 5.34
C GLY A 16 -6.05 -3.42 3.82
N VAL A 17 -6.11 -2.21 3.25
CA VAL A 17 -6.19 -2.03 1.79
C VAL A 17 -4.92 -2.55 1.10
N HIS A 18 -3.74 -2.21 1.62
CA HIS A 18 -2.47 -2.68 1.07
C HIS A 18 -2.39 -4.21 1.03
N PHE A 19 -2.68 -4.87 2.15
CA PHE A 19 -2.61 -6.32 2.28
C PHE A 19 -3.59 -7.03 1.35
N VAL A 20 -4.85 -6.58 1.30
CA VAL A 20 -5.86 -7.18 0.42
C VAL A 20 -5.49 -7.00 -1.05
N SER A 21 -5.07 -5.81 -1.46
CA SER A 21 -4.66 -5.54 -2.84
C SER A 21 -3.40 -6.34 -3.22
N ALA A 22 -2.42 -6.45 -2.32
CA ALA A 22 -1.22 -7.25 -2.55
C ALA A 22 -1.56 -8.74 -2.68
N ARG A 23 -2.44 -9.27 -1.81
CA ARG A 23 -2.82 -10.68 -1.88
C ARG A 23 -3.66 -11.00 -3.11
N PHE A 24 -4.53 -10.08 -3.53
CA PHE A 24 -5.27 -10.20 -4.78
C PHE A 24 -4.32 -10.20 -5.98
N TYR A 25 -3.39 -9.24 -6.03
CA TYR A 25 -2.42 -9.16 -7.12
C TYR A 25 -1.54 -10.41 -7.20
N ASP A 26 -1.04 -10.88 -6.07
CA ASP A 26 -0.29 -12.12 -5.98
C ASP A 26 -1.13 -13.30 -6.52
N ALA A 27 -2.31 -13.56 -5.98
CA ALA A 27 -3.11 -14.72 -6.34
C ALA A 27 -3.61 -14.75 -7.80
N PHE A 28 -3.86 -13.59 -8.42
CA PHE A 28 -4.54 -13.53 -9.73
C PHE A 28 -3.72 -12.89 -10.85
N CYS A 29 -2.68 -12.13 -10.52
CA CYS A 29 -1.95 -11.33 -11.49
C CYS A 29 -0.48 -11.72 -11.62
N VAL A 30 0.08 -12.39 -10.61
CA VAL A 30 1.44 -12.91 -10.67
C VAL A 30 1.40 -14.36 -11.14
N PRO A 31 2.06 -14.72 -12.25
CA PRO A 31 2.22 -16.11 -12.62
C PRO A 31 3.15 -16.81 -11.61
N HIS A 32 2.72 -17.95 -11.08
CA HIS A 32 3.45 -18.72 -10.07
C HIS A 32 4.30 -19.83 -10.70
N THR A 33 4.03 -20.19 -11.96
CA THR A 33 4.73 -21.23 -12.70
C THR A 33 5.28 -20.74 -14.03
N LEU A 34 6.31 -21.43 -14.55
CA LEU A 34 6.90 -21.10 -15.86
C LEU A 34 5.91 -21.21 -17.02
N GLN A 35 4.93 -22.11 -16.91
CA GLN A 35 3.87 -22.28 -17.91
C GLN A 35 2.90 -21.09 -17.90
N GLU A 36 2.53 -20.60 -16.72
CA GLU A 36 1.70 -19.40 -16.58
C GLU A 36 2.44 -18.18 -17.12
N ILE A 37 3.74 -18.04 -16.89
CA ILE A 37 4.55 -16.97 -17.50
C ILE A 37 4.40 -17.01 -19.03
N ALA A 38 4.57 -18.19 -19.65
CA ALA A 38 4.41 -18.33 -21.10
C ALA A 38 2.99 -17.99 -21.60
N GLN A 39 1.95 -18.36 -20.84
CA GLN A 39 0.56 -18.01 -21.15
C GLN A 39 0.30 -16.51 -20.99
N THR A 40 0.86 -15.89 -19.95
CA THR A 40 0.72 -14.46 -19.69
C THR A 40 1.33 -13.62 -20.82
N LEU A 41 2.44 -14.03 -21.45
CA LEU A 41 3.02 -13.31 -22.60
C LEU A 41 2.05 -13.08 -23.78
N VAL A 42 1.01 -13.91 -23.90
CA VAL A 42 -0.02 -13.81 -24.94
C VAL A 42 -1.35 -13.24 -24.42
N THR A 43 -1.50 -13.08 -23.10
CA THR A 43 -2.78 -12.77 -22.43
C THR A 43 -2.72 -11.67 -21.36
N THR A 44 -1.56 -11.10 -21.04
CA THR A 44 -1.42 -10.16 -19.90
C THR A 44 -1.30 -8.69 -20.25
N ALA A 45 -2.39 -7.99 -19.98
CA ALA A 45 -2.41 -6.68 -19.35
C ALA A 45 -3.84 -6.43 -18.83
N SER A 46 -4.31 -7.26 -17.89
CA SER A 46 -5.64 -7.05 -17.30
C SER A 46 -5.67 -5.70 -16.58
N PRO A 47 -6.61 -4.78 -16.92
CA PRO A 47 -6.75 -3.50 -16.23
C PRO A 47 -6.88 -3.65 -14.71
N ILE A 48 -7.50 -4.75 -14.26
CA ILE A 48 -7.69 -5.05 -12.84
C ILE A 48 -6.34 -5.26 -12.13
N CYS A 49 -5.41 -5.97 -12.77
CA CYS A 49 -4.08 -6.20 -12.22
C CYS A 49 -3.25 -4.91 -12.15
N ALA A 50 -3.38 -4.05 -13.17
CA ALA A 50 -2.76 -2.73 -13.17
C ALA A 50 -3.32 -1.82 -12.06
N THR A 51 -4.63 -1.87 -11.80
CA THR A 51 -5.22 -1.14 -10.67
C THR A 51 -4.75 -1.70 -9.34
N ALA A 52 -4.74 -3.01 -9.15
CA ALA A 52 -4.33 -3.63 -7.89
C ALA A 52 -2.89 -3.26 -7.51
N ILE A 53 -1.94 -3.35 -8.45
CA ILE A 53 -0.54 -2.97 -8.18
C ILE A 53 -0.39 -1.46 -7.90
N ASN A 54 -1.18 -0.62 -8.58
CA ASN A 54 -1.19 0.82 -8.29
C ASN A 54 -1.71 1.12 -6.87
N VAL A 55 -2.73 0.40 -6.40
CA VAL A 55 -3.21 0.54 -5.02
C VAL A 55 -2.14 0.13 -4.02
N VAL A 56 -1.39 -0.95 -4.29
CA VAL A 56 -0.25 -1.36 -3.46
C VAL A 56 0.81 -0.26 -3.38
N HIS A 57 1.19 0.34 -4.51
CA HIS A 57 2.15 1.45 -4.52
C HIS A 57 1.64 2.71 -3.81
N MET A 58 0.37 3.06 -4.01
CA MET A 58 -0.26 4.22 -3.38
C MET A 58 -0.31 4.07 -1.86
N THR A 59 -0.78 2.92 -1.38
CA THR A 59 -0.83 2.63 0.07
C THR A 59 0.57 2.57 0.68
N GLN A 60 1.57 2.07 -0.05
CA GLN A 60 2.96 2.13 0.40
C GLN A 60 3.49 3.57 0.54
N SER A 61 3.18 4.43 -0.42
CA SER A 61 3.52 5.87 -0.35
C SER A 61 2.81 6.58 0.81
N ASN A 62 1.54 6.25 1.04
CA ASN A 62 0.77 6.81 2.16
C ASN A 62 1.40 6.49 3.52
N TYR A 63 2.03 5.32 3.70
CA TYR A 63 2.77 5.03 4.93
C TYR A 63 3.90 6.02 5.19
N ALA A 64 4.74 6.23 4.19
CA ALA A 64 5.87 7.15 4.29
C ALA A 64 5.37 8.56 4.64
N SER A 65 4.27 9.00 4.02
CA SER A 65 3.64 10.30 4.29
C SER A 65 3.12 10.40 5.73
N VAL A 66 2.35 9.43 6.22
CA VAL A 66 1.79 9.46 7.59
C VAL A 66 2.89 9.45 8.64
N ILE A 67 3.93 8.64 8.45
CA ILE A 67 5.09 8.59 9.35
C ILE A 67 5.82 9.93 9.34
N THR A 68 6.10 10.48 8.16
CA THR A 68 6.81 11.75 8.01
C THR A 68 6.05 12.90 8.67
N ILE A 69 4.75 13.01 8.42
CA ILE A 69 3.89 14.06 9.02
C ILE A 69 3.84 13.90 10.54
N THR A 70 3.68 12.67 11.04
CA THR A 70 3.63 12.41 12.48
C THR A 70 4.95 12.78 13.16
N LEU A 71 6.08 12.40 12.56
CA LEU A 71 7.41 12.74 13.08
C LEU A 71 7.67 14.25 13.05
N ALA A 72 7.39 14.90 11.91
CA ALA A 72 7.55 16.35 11.77
C ALA A 72 6.69 17.11 12.78
N GLY A 73 5.42 16.71 12.95
CA GLY A 73 4.52 17.29 13.95
C GLY A 73 5.03 17.09 15.38
N GLY A 74 5.61 15.92 15.69
CA GLY A 74 6.24 15.64 16.97
C GLY A 74 7.44 16.54 17.25
N ILE A 75 8.35 16.71 16.29
CA ILE A 75 9.52 17.60 16.41
C ILE A 75 9.08 19.05 16.63
N VAL A 76 8.13 19.54 15.83
CA VAL A 76 7.61 20.91 15.99
C VAL A 76 6.97 21.12 17.36
N SER A 77 6.31 20.10 17.92
CA SER A 77 5.72 20.18 19.26
C SER A 77 6.78 20.23 20.36
N LEU A 78 7.88 19.46 20.21
CA LEU A 78 9.02 19.49 21.13
C LEU A 78 9.75 20.84 21.10
N LEU A 79 9.91 21.45 19.93
CA LEU A 79 10.58 22.75 19.78
C LEU A 79 9.77 23.93 20.35
N LYS A 80 8.46 23.75 20.55
CA LYS A 80 7.56 24.75 21.14
C LYS A 80 7.40 24.60 22.65
N ALA A 81 7.91 23.52 23.24
CA ALA A 81 7.91 23.26 24.68
C ALA A 81 9.17 23.83 25.33
#